data_AF-A0A956K2X2-F1
#
_entry.id   AF-A0A956K2X2-F1
#
_cell.length_a   1.000
_cell.length_b   1.000
_cell.length_c   1.000
_cell.angle_alpha   90.00
_cell.angle_beta   90.00
_cell.angle_gamma   90.00
#
_symmetry.space_group_name_H-M   'P 1'
#
loop_
_entity.id
_entity.type
_entity.pdbx_description
1 polymer ?
#
loop_
_entity_poly.entity_id
_entity_poly.type
_entity_poly.pdbx_seq_one_letter_code
_entity_poly.pdbx_strand_id
1 'polypeptide(L)'
;MKTIYLLPGVVLGLLAVEAPAHAYISDSDACGYAPASWDVPKGAAVASRAQHGSISRLMDAIGEYYSHQMMAHGNGWISHATMKTPGVSVGVVWPWNDDQVEGEDIKSGWPGASQVDMGATYHMLYRDGGEAGTDVKWYDGGADGAATADWLWGTGADTLPYCGAVTSGPCWTGATSQQDGGQAFYLIARKDGSGAVKRHGYGFYQYQNSRDVVTGDDASSLRYSQHCSTLIAWGYKQAVDKTLATKTYGNAIVGPAAYTLHDSVASECEDAAGWFGSTFFVDCDDIADQIVNCFTAEYYGDINACDDDGSSRWHAFASAGTARSTSPDMLVGRNQAAAVGAWVGKPAYTPHWNSGGNVYGCFF
;
A
#
# COMPACT_ATOMS: atom_id res chain seq x y z
N MET A 1 -34.30 70.32 0.71
CA MET A 1 -35.60 69.62 0.64
C MET A 1 -35.90 69.25 -0.80
N LYS A 2 -35.77 67.97 -1.15
CA LYS A 2 -36.62 67.23 -2.09
C LYS A 2 -36.18 65.77 -2.07
N THR A 3 -37.11 64.93 -1.61
CA THR A 3 -37.15 63.46 -1.66
C THR A 3 -37.09 62.97 -3.11
N ILE A 4 -36.82 61.66 -3.31
CA ILE A 4 -37.38 60.68 -4.29
C ILE A 4 -36.25 59.75 -4.83
N TYR A 5 -36.25 58.41 -4.86
CA TYR A 5 -37.03 57.25 -4.34
C TYR A 5 -36.06 56.05 -4.27
N LEU A 6 -36.28 55.11 -3.34
CA LEU A 6 -35.75 53.74 -3.38
C LEU A 6 -36.56 52.92 -4.41
N LEU A 7 -35.89 52.10 -5.21
CA LEU A 7 -36.44 50.85 -5.72
C LEU A 7 -35.41 49.71 -5.59
N PRO A 8 -35.90 48.48 -5.39
CA PRO A 8 -35.20 47.37 -4.75
C PRO A 8 -34.44 46.54 -5.79
N GLY A 9 -33.30 45.99 -5.41
CA GLY A 9 -32.53 45.20 -6.35
C GLY A 9 -31.43 44.41 -5.68
N VAL A 10 -31.78 43.19 -5.30
CA VAL A 10 -30.88 42.05 -5.11
C VAL A 10 -30.04 42.09 -3.83
N VAL A 11 -30.64 41.57 -2.75
CA VAL A 11 -29.89 40.82 -1.74
C VAL A 11 -29.30 39.61 -2.47
N LEU A 12 -28.06 39.72 -2.94
CA LEU A 12 -27.26 38.53 -3.22
C LEU A 12 -26.90 37.98 -1.85
N GLY A 13 -27.72 37.05 -1.37
CA GLY A 13 -27.36 36.24 -0.22
C GLY A 13 -26.04 35.56 -0.56
N LEU A 14 -24.98 35.90 0.19
CA LEU A 14 -23.87 34.99 0.39
C LEU A 14 -24.47 33.74 1.05
N LEU A 15 -24.94 32.80 0.23
CA LEU A 15 -24.88 31.41 0.60
C LEU A 15 -23.39 31.08 0.53
N ALA A 16 -22.71 31.27 1.68
CA ALA A 16 -21.53 30.49 1.97
C ALA A 16 -21.99 29.02 1.90
N VAL A 17 -21.83 28.42 0.73
CA VAL A 17 -21.62 26.98 0.68
C VAL A 17 -20.29 26.81 1.39
N GLU A 18 -20.35 26.55 2.69
CA GLU A 18 -19.25 25.93 3.41
C GLU A 18 -19.05 24.58 2.72
N ALA A 19 -18.28 24.58 1.62
CA ALA A 19 -17.59 23.39 1.20
C ALA A 19 -16.76 22.99 2.41
N PRO A 20 -16.92 21.78 2.95
CA PRO A 20 -16.03 21.33 4.00
C PRO A 20 -14.63 21.37 3.41
N ALA A 21 -13.81 22.30 3.90
CA ALA A 21 -12.40 22.35 3.63
C ALA A 21 -11.80 21.10 4.27
N HIS A 22 -11.71 20.02 3.49
CA HIS A 22 -11.01 18.82 3.89
C HIS A 22 -9.53 19.02 3.58
N ALA A 23 -8.83 19.68 4.51
CA ALA A 23 -7.38 19.58 4.55
C ALA A 23 -7.02 18.14 5.00
N TYR A 24 -6.80 17.24 4.04
CA TYR A 24 -6.15 15.95 4.30
C TYR A 24 -4.67 16.07 3.98
N ILE A 25 -3.93 16.71 4.88
CA ILE A 25 -2.63 16.19 5.27
C ILE A 25 -2.87 15.65 6.67
N SER A 26 -3.56 14.50 6.78
CA SER A 26 -3.62 13.87 8.08
C SER A 26 -2.21 13.38 8.37
N ASP A 27 -1.62 13.85 9.47
CA ASP A 27 -0.82 12.96 10.31
C ASP A 27 -1.61 11.66 10.38
N SER A 28 -1.20 10.65 9.60
CA SER A 28 -1.86 9.36 9.61
C SER A 28 -1.61 8.83 11.01
N ASP A 29 -2.65 8.78 11.84
CA ASP A 29 -2.56 8.26 13.20
C ASP A 29 -2.25 6.76 13.16
N ALA A 30 -1.06 6.34 12.76
CA ALA A 30 -0.56 4.97 12.68
C ALA A 30 -0.88 4.04 13.89
N CYS A 31 -1.26 4.60 15.03
CA CYS A 31 -1.69 3.95 16.24
C CYS A 31 -3.22 3.78 16.38
N GLY A 32 -3.63 2.62 16.89
CA GLY A 32 -5.03 2.34 17.18
C GLY A 32 -5.26 1.36 18.33
N TYR A 33 -6.50 1.34 18.79
CA TYR A 33 -7.01 0.36 19.74
C TYR A 33 -7.99 -0.57 19.04
N ALA A 34 -7.89 -1.87 19.33
CA ALA A 34 -8.82 -2.87 18.83
C ALA A 34 -9.05 -3.96 19.88
N PRO A 35 -10.12 -4.77 19.76
CA PRO A 35 -10.19 -6.03 20.46
C PRO A 35 -8.92 -6.87 20.22
N ALA A 36 -8.45 -7.55 21.26
CA ALA A 36 -7.22 -8.35 21.23
C ALA A 36 -7.21 -9.49 20.20
N SER A 37 -8.38 -9.89 19.68
CA SER A 37 -8.50 -10.81 18.55
C SER A 37 -9.78 -10.58 17.75
N TRP A 38 -9.82 -11.24 16.59
CA TRP A 38 -10.95 -11.37 15.70
C TRP A 38 -11.23 -12.85 15.36
N ASP A 39 -12.28 -13.12 14.61
CA ASP A 39 -12.68 -14.47 14.18
C ASP A 39 -11.94 -15.00 12.93
N VAL A 40 -10.99 -14.24 12.41
CA VAL A 40 -10.21 -14.65 11.23
C VAL A 40 -9.24 -15.77 11.63
N PRO A 41 -9.34 -16.96 11.02
CA PRO A 41 -8.50 -18.08 11.39
C PRO A 41 -7.05 -17.91 10.91
N LYS A 42 -6.14 -18.63 11.56
CA LYS A 42 -4.75 -18.75 11.10
C LYS A 42 -4.69 -19.23 9.65
N GLY A 43 -3.84 -18.60 8.85
CA GLY A 43 -3.65 -18.93 7.44
C GLY A 43 -4.68 -18.31 6.50
N ALA A 44 -5.62 -17.52 7.02
CA ALA A 44 -6.54 -16.77 6.17
C ALA A 44 -5.82 -15.56 5.54
N ALA A 45 -6.07 -15.38 4.24
CA ALA A 45 -5.72 -14.14 3.56
C ALA A 45 -6.85 -13.13 3.79
N VAL A 46 -6.52 -12.00 4.39
CA VAL A 46 -7.43 -10.88 4.58
C VAL A 46 -7.18 -9.89 3.46
N ALA A 47 -8.19 -9.63 2.66
CA ALA A 47 -8.16 -8.67 1.56
C ALA A 47 -9.00 -7.46 1.94
N SER A 48 -8.50 -6.28 1.64
CA SER A 48 -9.22 -5.02 1.80
C SER A 48 -9.19 -4.19 0.53
N ARG A 49 -10.20 -3.35 0.38
CA ARG A 49 -10.33 -2.38 -0.71
C ARG A 49 -10.32 -0.97 -0.15
N ALA A 50 -9.44 -0.14 -0.70
CA ALA A 50 -9.52 1.31 -0.58
C ALA A 50 -10.83 1.79 -1.24
N GLN A 51 -11.65 2.54 -0.50
CA GLN A 51 -12.94 3.02 -1.02
C GLN A 51 -12.82 4.28 -1.86
N HIS A 52 -11.79 5.08 -1.58
CA HIS A 52 -11.58 6.39 -2.19
C HIS A 52 -10.11 6.59 -2.55
N GLY A 53 -9.83 7.69 -3.23
CA GLY A 53 -8.48 8.09 -3.62
C GLY A 53 -7.91 7.33 -4.81
N SER A 54 -6.67 7.68 -5.13
CA SER A 54 -5.91 7.24 -6.30
C SER A 54 -5.77 5.73 -6.41
N ILE A 55 -5.59 5.04 -5.28
CA ILE A 55 -5.53 3.58 -5.25
C ILE A 55 -6.85 2.96 -5.71
N SER A 56 -8.00 3.45 -5.23
CA SER A 56 -9.31 2.90 -5.61
C SER A 56 -9.60 3.08 -7.10
N ARG A 57 -9.30 4.27 -7.64
CA ARG A 57 -9.45 4.62 -9.06
C ARG A 57 -8.54 3.78 -9.94
N LEU A 58 -7.29 3.58 -9.50
CA LEU A 58 -6.34 2.71 -10.19
C LEU A 58 -6.82 1.26 -10.22
N MET A 59 -7.30 0.72 -9.10
CA MET A 59 -7.82 -0.66 -9.05
C MET A 59 -8.95 -0.85 -10.07
N ASP A 60 -9.89 0.10 -10.13
CA ASP A 60 -10.99 0.07 -11.09
C ASP A 60 -10.51 0.15 -12.54
N ALA A 61 -9.52 1.00 -12.83
CA ALA A 61 -8.94 1.14 -14.16
C ALA A 61 -8.24 -0.14 -14.65
N ILE A 62 -7.59 -0.89 -13.76
CA ILE A 62 -6.91 -2.15 -14.10
C ILE A 62 -7.84 -3.37 -14.04
N GLY A 63 -9.10 -3.19 -13.62
CA GLY A 63 -10.09 -4.25 -13.47
C GLY A 63 -9.82 -5.19 -12.29
N GLU A 64 -9.23 -4.66 -11.22
CA GLU A 64 -8.98 -5.37 -9.96
C GLU A 64 -9.84 -4.76 -8.85
N TYR A 65 -10.21 -5.53 -7.82
CA TYR A 65 -11.09 -5.07 -6.77
C TYR A 65 -10.35 -4.73 -5.47
N TYR A 66 -9.55 -5.66 -4.96
CA TYR A 66 -8.85 -5.48 -3.69
C TYR A 66 -7.52 -4.76 -3.90
N SER A 67 -7.21 -3.83 -3.00
CA SER A 67 -6.00 -3.00 -3.05
C SER A 67 -4.92 -3.46 -2.06
N HIS A 68 -5.28 -4.20 -1.02
CA HIS A 68 -4.35 -4.62 0.01
C HIS A 68 -4.64 -6.04 0.53
N GLN A 69 -3.59 -6.70 1.02
CA GLN A 69 -3.67 -8.04 1.58
C GLN A 69 -2.80 -8.26 2.81
N MET A 70 -3.28 -9.13 3.69
CA MET A 70 -2.65 -9.46 4.95
C MET A 70 -2.79 -10.98 5.22
N MET A 71 -1.86 -11.55 5.98
CA MET A 71 -1.87 -12.95 6.40
C MET A 71 -2.13 -13.06 7.90
N ALA A 72 -3.21 -13.75 8.28
CA ALA A 72 -3.56 -13.97 9.68
C ALA A 72 -2.78 -15.10 10.33
N HIS A 73 -2.23 -14.85 11.52
CA HIS A 73 -1.48 -15.84 12.30
C HIS A 73 -2.34 -16.58 13.34
N GLY A 74 -3.55 -16.09 13.62
CA GLY A 74 -4.48 -16.68 14.59
C GLY A 74 -4.04 -16.53 16.05
N ASN A 75 -3.09 -15.65 16.33
CA ASN A 75 -2.51 -15.40 17.66
C ASN A 75 -2.50 -13.90 18.03
N GLY A 76 -3.35 -13.10 17.38
CA GLY A 76 -3.40 -11.65 17.59
C GLY A 76 -2.41 -10.85 16.74
N TRP A 77 -1.78 -11.48 15.76
CA TRP A 77 -0.85 -10.81 14.85
C TRP A 77 -1.15 -11.10 13.38
N ILE A 78 -0.62 -10.20 12.54
CA ILE A 78 -0.79 -10.20 11.09
C ILE A 78 0.54 -9.93 10.41
N SER A 79 0.84 -10.67 9.35
CA SER A 79 1.90 -10.29 8.41
C SER A 79 1.32 -9.52 7.23
N HIS A 80 1.97 -8.43 6.85
CA HIS A 80 1.61 -7.63 5.69
C HIS A 80 2.81 -6.84 5.19
N ALA A 81 2.66 -6.16 4.06
CA ALA A 81 3.64 -5.20 3.59
C ALA A 81 2.91 -3.93 3.16
N THR A 82 3.27 -2.79 3.76
CA THR A 82 2.85 -1.44 3.36
C THR A 82 3.86 -0.43 3.90
N MET A 83 3.62 0.86 3.69
CA MET A 83 4.47 1.97 4.12
C MET A 83 3.63 3.08 4.75
N LYS A 84 4.29 3.96 5.50
CA LYS A 84 3.76 5.26 5.87
C LYS A 84 3.46 6.09 4.64
N THR A 85 2.62 7.11 4.81
CA THR A 85 2.49 8.17 3.82
C THR A 85 3.86 8.78 3.53
N PRO A 86 4.28 8.85 2.25
CA PRO A 86 5.56 9.45 1.88
C PRO A 86 5.66 10.90 2.36
N GLY A 87 6.86 11.31 2.77
CA GLY A 87 7.16 12.73 2.95
C GLY A 87 7.10 13.49 1.63
N VAL A 88 6.86 14.80 1.72
CA VAL A 88 6.95 15.72 0.57
C VAL A 88 8.03 16.73 0.90
N SER A 89 9.05 16.83 0.05
CA SER A 89 10.02 17.92 0.13
C SER A 89 9.46 19.13 -0.60
N VAL A 90 9.04 20.14 0.16
CA VAL A 90 8.63 21.44 -0.40
C VAL A 90 9.84 22.34 -0.58
N GLY A 91 10.21 22.57 -1.84
CA GLY A 91 11.32 23.42 -2.24
C GLY A 91 10.87 24.87 -2.36
N VAL A 92 10.88 25.63 -1.27
CA VAL A 92 10.54 27.08 -1.33
C VAL A 92 11.71 27.88 -1.91
N VAL A 93 12.01 27.73 -3.20
CA VAL A 93 13.01 28.54 -3.92
C VAL A 93 12.43 29.15 -5.18
N TRP A 94 11.66 30.22 -5.02
CA TRP A 94 11.14 30.99 -6.14
C TRP A 94 12.28 31.44 -7.09
N PRO A 95 12.18 31.25 -8.43
CA PRO A 95 11.01 30.81 -9.21
C PRO A 95 10.99 29.31 -9.59
N TRP A 96 11.74 28.45 -8.91
CA TRP A 96 11.89 27.03 -9.20
C TRP A 96 11.41 26.21 -8.00
N ASN A 97 10.19 25.67 -8.09
CA ASN A 97 9.69 24.77 -7.06
C ASN A 97 9.94 23.34 -7.56
N ASP A 98 10.99 22.68 -7.05
CA ASP A 98 11.23 21.25 -7.26
C ASP A 98 10.45 20.47 -6.19
N ASP A 99 9.13 20.67 -6.13
CA ASP A 99 8.28 19.99 -5.15
C ASP A 99 8.17 18.51 -5.53
N GLN A 100 8.83 17.67 -4.74
CA GLN A 100 8.91 16.24 -5.00
C GLN A 100 8.43 15.45 -3.79
N VAL A 101 7.78 14.33 -4.05
CA VAL A 101 7.61 13.29 -3.04
C VAL A 101 8.98 12.72 -2.73
N GLU A 102 9.26 12.46 -1.45
CA GLU A 102 10.55 11.90 -1.05
C GLU A 102 10.79 10.56 -1.77
N GLY A 103 11.71 10.57 -2.74
CA GLY A 103 11.98 9.43 -3.61
C GLY A 103 12.26 8.15 -2.82
N GLU A 104 13.00 8.23 -1.72
CA GLU A 104 13.31 7.05 -0.89
C GLU A 104 12.08 6.44 -0.19
N ASP A 105 11.10 7.27 0.17
CA ASP A 105 9.85 6.81 0.78
C ASP A 105 8.97 6.08 -0.25
N ILE A 106 8.92 6.54 -1.50
CA ILE A 106 8.15 5.86 -2.56
C ILE A 106 8.92 4.69 -3.20
N LYS A 107 10.26 4.73 -3.18
CA LYS A 107 11.12 3.66 -3.68
C LYS A 107 11.18 2.49 -2.72
N SER A 108 11.34 2.74 -1.43
CA SER A 108 11.68 1.70 -0.44
C SER A 108 10.95 1.86 0.89
N GLY A 109 9.84 2.59 0.91
CA GLY A 109 9.00 2.99 2.04
C GLY A 109 9.02 2.12 3.29
N TRP A 110 9.02 2.80 4.43
CA TRP A 110 9.05 2.19 5.76
C TRP A 110 7.63 2.01 6.32
N PRO A 111 7.31 0.89 7.01
CA PRO A 111 8.19 -0.19 7.47
C PRO A 111 8.29 -1.35 6.48
N GLY A 112 7.51 -1.37 5.41
CA GLY A 112 7.54 -2.46 4.43
C GLY A 112 6.96 -3.74 4.98
N ALA A 113 7.57 -4.89 4.66
CA ALA A 113 7.11 -6.18 5.15
C ALA A 113 7.30 -6.28 6.67
N SER A 114 6.21 -6.49 7.39
CA SER A 114 6.20 -6.49 8.85
C SER A 114 5.12 -7.42 9.42
N GLN A 115 5.25 -7.68 10.72
CA GLN A 115 4.25 -8.32 11.55
C GLN A 115 3.75 -7.30 12.56
N VAL A 116 2.44 -7.07 12.61
CA VAL A 116 1.80 -6.09 13.48
C VAL A 116 0.70 -6.73 14.33
N ASP A 117 0.41 -6.11 15.47
CA ASP A 117 -0.66 -6.54 16.37
C ASP A 117 -2.05 -6.10 15.88
N MET A 118 -3.09 -6.47 16.64
CA MET A 118 -4.48 -6.16 16.33
C MET A 118 -4.83 -4.67 16.39
N GLY A 119 -4.20 -3.88 17.27
CA GLY A 119 -4.46 -2.44 17.38
C GLY A 119 -4.01 -1.71 16.12
N ALA A 120 -2.79 -2.01 15.67
CA ALA A 120 -2.24 -1.53 14.40
C ALA A 120 -3.05 -2.05 13.19
N THR A 121 -3.38 -3.35 13.16
CA THR A 121 -4.17 -3.97 12.08
C THR A 121 -5.54 -3.30 11.93
N TYR A 122 -6.25 -3.09 13.04
CA TYR A 122 -7.56 -2.44 13.03
C TYR A 122 -7.46 -1.01 12.52
N HIS A 123 -6.44 -0.27 12.98
CA HIS A 123 -6.21 1.08 12.51
C HIS A 123 -6.06 1.13 10.99
N MET A 124 -5.16 0.32 10.42
CA MET A 124 -4.96 0.25 8.96
C MET A 124 -6.23 -0.08 8.19
N LEU A 125 -7.03 -1.00 8.72
CA LEU A 125 -8.21 -1.47 8.02
C LEU A 125 -9.32 -0.43 8.09
N TYR A 126 -9.49 0.30 9.19
CA TYR A 126 -10.73 1.05 9.44
C TYR A 126 -10.56 2.55 9.71
N ARG A 127 -9.34 3.10 9.75
CA ARG A 127 -9.13 4.47 10.26
C ARG A 127 -8.34 5.44 9.36
N ASP A 128 -8.17 5.14 8.08
CA ASP A 128 -7.98 6.19 7.08
C ASP A 128 -9.31 6.92 6.84
N GLY A 129 -9.61 7.88 7.71
CA GLY A 129 -10.61 8.92 7.49
C GLY A 129 -12.01 8.74 8.10
N GLY A 130 -12.16 7.93 9.15
CA GLY A 130 -13.33 8.04 10.03
C GLY A 130 -14.70 7.64 9.44
N GLU A 131 -14.74 7.07 8.24
CA GLU A 131 -15.91 6.35 7.74
C GLU A 131 -15.60 4.85 7.71
N ALA A 132 -16.59 4.02 8.04
CA ALA A 132 -16.54 2.56 8.08
C ALA A 132 -16.35 1.92 6.68
N GLY A 133 -15.32 2.34 5.95
CA GLY A 133 -15.27 2.27 4.50
C GLY A 133 -14.73 0.97 3.94
N THR A 134 -13.61 0.42 4.40
CA THR A 134 -12.96 -0.68 3.64
C THR A 134 -13.85 -1.93 3.57
N ASP A 135 -14.08 -2.44 2.34
CA ASP A 135 -14.64 -3.79 2.21
C ASP A 135 -13.54 -4.77 2.60
N VAL A 136 -13.60 -5.26 3.84
CA VAL A 136 -12.67 -6.26 4.36
C VAL A 136 -13.32 -7.62 4.27
N LYS A 137 -12.60 -8.54 3.62
CA LYS A 137 -12.98 -9.95 3.51
C LYS A 137 -11.80 -10.83 3.86
N TRP A 138 -12.07 -12.00 4.42
CA TRP A 138 -11.08 -13.04 4.61
C TRP A 138 -11.45 -14.33 3.87
N TYR A 139 -10.43 -15.05 3.45
CA TYR A 139 -10.52 -16.29 2.69
C TYR A 139 -9.71 -17.37 3.41
N ASP A 140 -10.29 -18.55 3.63
CA ASP A 140 -9.61 -19.65 4.32
C ASP A 140 -8.56 -20.33 3.43
N GLY A 141 -7.29 -20.27 3.82
CA GLY A 141 -6.20 -20.98 3.14
C GLY A 141 -6.03 -22.45 3.52
N GLY A 142 -6.77 -22.94 4.51
CA GLY A 142 -6.63 -24.31 5.03
C GLY A 142 -5.22 -24.60 5.53
N ALA A 143 -4.78 -25.86 5.39
CA ALA A 143 -3.47 -26.31 5.86
C ALA A 143 -2.30 -25.56 5.19
N ASP A 144 -2.43 -25.31 3.90
CA ASP A 144 -1.45 -24.59 3.09
C ASP A 144 -1.29 -23.12 3.55
N GLY A 145 -2.41 -22.44 3.81
CA GLY A 145 -2.40 -21.10 4.38
C GLY A 145 -1.84 -21.07 5.80
N ALA A 146 -2.21 -22.05 6.63
CA ALA A 146 -1.72 -22.15 8.01
C ALA A 146 -0.19 -22.35 8.05
N ALA A 147 0.37 -23.18 7.17
CA ALA A 147 1.81 -23.35 7.02
C ALA A 147 2.50 -22.05 6.54
N THR A 148 1.85 -21.30 5.65
CA THR A 148 2.33 -19.99 5.20
C THR A 148 2.40 -18.98 6.34
N ALA A 149 1.35 -18.92 7.16
CA ALA A 149 1.32 -18.08 8.35
C ALA A 149 2.41 -18.47 9.36
N ASP A 150 2.57 -19.78 9.66
CA ASP A 150 3.65 -20.27 10.53
C ASP A 150 5.02 -19.82 10.04
N TRP A 151 5.29 -20.01 8.76
CA TRP A 151 6.56 -19.61 8.18
C TRP A 151 6.81 -18.11 8.35
N LEU A 152 5.79 -17.28 8.09
CA LEU A 152 5.87 -15.82 8.19
C LEU A 152 5.95 -15.29 9.65
N TRP A 153 5.50 -16.04 10.67
CA TRP A 153 5.39 -15.57 12.06
C TRP A 153 6.73 -15.57 12.83
N GLY A 154 7.62 -16.51 12.52
CA GLY A 154 9.03 -16.43 12.93
C GLY A 154 9.39 -16.84 14.37
N THR A 155 8.55 -17.60 15.09
CA THR A 155 8.87 -18.02 16.48
C THR A 155 9.05 -19.54 16.68
N GLY A 156 9.21 -20.32 15.61
CA GLY A 156 9.40 -21.78 15.63
C GLY A 156 10.56 -22.29 14.77
N ALA A 157 10.88 -23.59 14.87
CA ALA A 157 12.02 -24.20 14.17
C ALA A 157 11.89 -24.21 12.63
N ASP A 158 10.67 -24.26 12.10
CA ASP A 158 10.34 -24.25 10.67
C ASP A 158 9.79 -22.88 10.21
N THR A 159 10.18 -21.81 10.90
CA THR A 159 9.67 -20.45 10.67
C THR A 159 10.79 -19.48 10.33
N LEU A 160 10.46 -18.25 9.92
CA LEU A 160 11.42 -17.17 9.75
C LEU A 160 12.31 -17.04 11.01
N PRO A 161 13.63 -17.24 10.92
CA PRO A 161 14.49 -17.15 12.09
C PRO A 161 14.76 -15.69 12.47
N TYR A 162 15.18 -15.45 13.72
CA TYR A 162 15.70 -14.14 14.12
C TYR A 162 16.97 -13.80 13.32
N CYS A 163 17.12 -12.56 12.84
CA CYS A 163 18.27 -12.15 12.03
C CYS A 163 19.62 -12.29 12.75
N GLY A 164 19.63 -12.28 14.09
CA GLY A 164 20.83 -12.57 14.89
C GLY A 164 21.26 -14.05 14.86
N ALA A 165 20.36 -14.97 14.51
CA ALA A 165 20.58 -16.42 14.53
C ALA A 165 21.03 -17.01 13.18
N VAL A 166 20.94 -16.23 12.09
CA VAL A 166 21.36 -16.67 10.74
C VAL A 166 22.62 -15.96 10.28
N THR A 167 23.33 -16.57 9.33
CA THR A 167 24.48 -15.97 8.64
C THR A 167 24.07 -15.25 7.37
N SER A 168 23.06 -15.75 6.67
CA SER A 168 22.41 -15.12 5.52
C SER A 168 21.01 -15.70 5.31
N GLY A 169 20.18 -15.03 4.53
CA GLY A 169 18.84 -15.48 4.16
C GLY A 169 17.70 -14.76 4.90
N PRO A 170 16.45 -15.19 4.65
CA PRO A 170 15.25 -14.60 5.24
C PRO A 170 15.27 -14.67 6.77
N CYS A 171 14.82 -13.61 7.43
CA CYS A 171 14.77 -13.52 8.88
C CYS A 171 13.80 -12.44 9.35
N TRP A 172 13.60 -12.32 10.66
CA TRP A 172 12.90 -11.17 11.27
C TRP A 172 13.80 -10.41 12.25
N THR A 173 13.48 -9.14 12.46
CA THR A 173 14.12 -8.31 13.49
C THR A 173 13.07 -7.43 14.16
N GLY A 174 13.24 -7.13 15.45
CA GLY A 174 12.39 -6.16 16.13
C GLY A 174 12.60 -4.74 15.58
N ALA A 175 11.53 -3.95 15.58
CA ALA A 175 11.52 -2.53 15.29
C ALA A 175 10.58 -1.81 16.26
N THR A 176 10.76 -0.50 16.36
CA THR A 176 9.92 0.39 17.15
C THR A 176 9.18 1.33 16.21
N SER A 177 7.94 1.66 16.53
CA SER A 177 7.16 2.68 15.83
C SER A 177 7.86 4.05 15.94
N GLN A 178 7.96 4.76 14.82
CA GLN A 178 8.32 6.17 14.70
C GLN A 178 7.21 7.07 15.24
N GLN A 179 5.93 6.67 15.19
CA GLN A 179 4.85 7.43 15.80
C GLN A 179 4.84 7.31 17.33
N ASP A 180 5.04 6.12 17.87
CA ASP A 180 5.10 5.85 19.31
C ASP A 180 6.28 4.92 19.65
N GLY A 181 7.34 5.53 20.21
CA GLY A 181 8.55 4.82 20.64
C GLY A 181 8.33 3.73 21.70
N GLY A 182 7.14 3.67 22.32
CA GLY A 182 6.74 2.62 23.25
C GLY A 182 6.13 1.39 22.59
N GLN A 183 5.78 1.45 21.30
CA GLN A 183 5.21 0.34 20.54
C GLN A 183 6.27 -0.35 19.66
N ALA A 184 6.25 -1.68 19.70
CA ALA A 184 7.19 -2.52 18.96
C ALA A 184 6.45 -3.47 18.03
N PHE A 185 7.08 -3.76 16.90
CA PHE A 185 6.59 -4.68 15.89
C PHE A 185 7.78 -5.43 15.27
N TYR A 186 7.53 -6.39 14.38
CA TYR A 186 8.60 -7.16 13.76
C TYR A 186 8.72 -6.85 12.28
N LEU A 187 9.93 -6.55 11.81
CA LEU A 187 10.24 -6.43 10.40
C LEU A 187 10.56 -7.80 9.83
N ILE A 188 9.97 -8.10 8.67
CA ILE A 188 10.37 -9.22 7.84
C ILE A 188 11.52 -8.72 6.95
N ALA A 189 12.66 -9.39 7.04
CA ALA A 189 13.93 -8.92 6.53
C ALA A 189 14.75 -10.07 5.93
N ARG A 190 15.93 -9.72 5.45
CA ARG A 190 16.95 -10.65 4.98
C ARG A 190 18.30 -10.24 5.52
N LYS A 191 19.11 -11.22 5.92
CA LYS A 191 20.53 -11.01 6.16
C LYS A 191 21.30 -11.31 4.89
N ASP A 192 22.06 -10.35 4.38
CA ASP A 192 22.89 -10.54 3.20
C ASP A 192 24.19 -11.32 3.53
N GLY A 193 24.95 -11.70 2.51
CA GLY A 193 26.22 -12.41 2.69
C GLY A 193 27.31 -11.62 3.41
N SER A 194 27.15 -10.30 3.57
CA SER A 194 28.03 -9.44 4.36
C SER A 194 27.63 -9.39 5.84
N GLY A 195 26.49 -9.99 6.19
CA GLY A 195 25.93 -10.00 7.54
C GLY A 195 25.03 -8.80 7.85
N ALA A 196 24.80 -7.89 6.91
CA ALA A 196 23.91 -6.75 7.10
C ALA A 196 22.45 -7.20 7.03
N VAL A 197 21.62 -6.67 7.94
CA VAL A 197 20.17 -6.87 7.92
C VAL A 197 19.54 -5.85 6.99
N LYS A 198 18.73 -6.34 6.07
CA LYS A 198 18.17 -5.59 4.97
C LYS A 198 16.67 -5.83 4.95
N ARG A 199 15.91 -4.75 5.05
CA ARG A 199 14.46 -4.77 5.13
C ARG A 199 13.86 -5.04 3.75
N HIS A 200 12.72 -5.73 3.72
CA HIS A 200 11.88 -5.73 2.53
C HIS A 200 11.03 -4.45 2.53
N GLY A 201 11.42 -3.47 1.69
CA GLY A 201 10.69 -2.22 1.52
C GLY A 201 9.28 -2.43 0.94
N TYR A 202 8.42 -1.42 1.04
CA TYR A 202 7.19 -1.32 0.24
C TYR A 202 7.31 -0.07 -0.63
N GLY A 203 7.01 -0.19 -1.92
CA GLY A 203 7.15 0.90 -2.88
C GLY A 203 6.00 0.87 -3.87
N PHE A 204 5.89 1.90 -4.70
CA PHE A 204 4.74 2.07 -5.59
C PHE A 204 4.75 1.17 -6.85
N TYR A 205 5.58 0.12 -6.89
CA TYR A 205 5.82 -0.73 -8.08
C TYR A 205 4.78 -1.83 -8.34
N GLN A 206 3.48 -1.51 -8.48
CA GLN A 206 2.41 -2.52 -8.51
C GLN A 206 2.59 -3.66 -9.56
N TYR A 207 3.41 -3.43 -10.59
CA TYR A 207 3.67 -4.35 -11.71
C TYR A 207 5.02 -5.06 -11.67
N GLN A 208 5.60 -5.21 -10.47
CA GLN A 208 6.81 -6.00 -10.33
C GLN A 208 6.68 -7.37 -10.97
N ASN A 209 7.75 -7.78 -11.66
CA ASN A 209 7.87 -9.13 -12.17
C ASN A 209 7.99 -10.06 -10.97
N SER A 210 6.84 -10.44 -10.42
CA SER A 210 6.71 -11.31 -9.26
C SER A 210 7.32 -12.69 -9.49
N ARG A 211 7.85 -12.98 -10.69
CA ARG A 211 8.63 -14.18 -10.98
C ARG A 211 9.71 -14.39 -9.92
N ASP A 212 10.51 -13.39 -9.58
CA ASP A 212 11.69 -13.63 -8.74
C ASP A 212 11.38 -13.58 -7.23
N VAL A 213 10.35 -12.82 -6.82
CA VAL A 213 9.83 -12.81 -5.44
C VAL A 213 9.02 -14.08 -5.14
N VAL A 214 8.24 -14.57 -6.11
CA VAL A 214 7.39 -15.77 -5.97
C VAL A 214 8.18 -17.07 -6.18
N THR A 215 9.33 -17.05 -6.88
CA THR A 215 10.24 -18.21 -6.90
C THR A 215 11.26 -18.20 -5.78
N GLY A 216 11.49 -17.05 -5.14
CA GLY A 216 12.45 -16.88 -4.05
C GLY A 216 13.90 -16.71 -4.52
N ASP A 217 14.12 -16.49 -5.82
CA ASP A 217 15.44 -16.56 -6.46
C ASP A 217 16.24 -15.25 -6.41
N ASP A 218 15.64 -14.05 -6.34
CA ASP A 218 16.46 -12.83 -6.22
C ASP A 218 16.77 -12.47 -4.77
N ALA A 219 17.82 -13.14 -4.30
CA ALA A 219 18.51 -12.93 -3.06
C ALA A 219 19.51 -11.77 -3.05
N SER A 220 19.77 -11.16 -4.21
CA SER A 220 20.95 -10.32 -4.44
C SER A 220 20.61 -8.85 -4.62
N SER A 221 19.39 -8.52 -5.03
CA SER A 221 18.95 -7.14 -5.21
C SER A 221 17.86 -6.78 -4.19
N LEU A 222 18.28 -6.23 -3.06
CA LEU A 222 17.42 -5.62 -2.04
C LEU A 222 16.78 -4.30 -2.51
N ARG A 223 16.61 -4.14 -3.83
CA ARG A 223 16.12 -2.93 -4.49
C ARG A 223 14.67 -3.06 -4.97
N TYR A 224 14.09 -4.25 -4.91
CA TYR A 224 12.71 -4.45 -5.32
C TYR A 224 11.80 -4.50 -4.09
N SER A 225 11.02 -3.45 -3.91
CA SER A 225 10.06 -3.32 -2.82
C SER A 225 8.94 -4.34 -2.95
N GLN A 226 8.55 -5.00 -1.87
CA GLN A 226 7.50 -6.01 -1.87
C GLN A 226 6.12 -5.36 -1.78
N HIS A 227 5.15 -5.95 -2.47
CA HIS A 227 3.73 -5.66 -2.27
C HIS A 227 3.09 -6.65 -1.30
N CYS A 228 1.97 -6.24 -0.70
CA CYS A 228 1.22 -6.99 0.29
C CYS A 228 0.91 -8.45 -0.13
N SER A 229 0.43 -8.65 -1.35
CA SER A 229 0.14 -9.98 -1.92
C SER A 229 1.40 -10.77 -2.28
N THR A 230 2.48 -10.10 -2.67
CA THR A 230 3.77 -10.77 -2.99
C THR A 230 4.47 -11.30 -1.75
N LEU A 231 4.28 -10.67 -0.58
CA LEU A 231 4.75 -11.21 0.70
C LEU A 231 4.08 -12.56 1.00
N ILE A 232 2.76 -12.65 0.81
CA ILE A 232 2.01 -13.89 0.99
C ILE A 232 2.46 -14.94 -0.02
N ALA A 233 2.64 -14.55 -1.29
CA ALA A 233 3.10 -15.45 -2.34
C ALA A 233 4.50 -16.02 -2.05
N TRP A 234 5.39 -15.19 -1.53
CA TRP A 234 6.72 -15.60 -1.10
C TRP A 234 6.65 -16.56 0.09
N GLY A 235 5.87 -16.23 1.12
CA GLY A 235 5.65 -17.14 2.24
C GLY A 235 5.05 -18.48 1.82
N TYR A 236 4.11 -18.46 0.87
CA TYR A 236 3.50 -19.67 0.30
C TYR A 236 4.53 -20.55 -0.42
N LYS A 237 5.41 -19.94 -1.21
CA LYS A 237 6.51 -20.66 -1.85
C LYS A 237 7.45 -21.29 -0.83
N GLN A 238 7.83 -20.55 0.21
CA GLN A 238 8.78 -21.03 1.20
C GLN A 238 8.19 -22.12 2.11
N ALA A 239 6.93 -22.00 2.49
CA ALA A 239 6.28 -22.91 3.41
C ALA A 239 5.84 -24.23 2.75
N VAL A 240 5.35 -24.18 1.51
CA VAL A 240 4.71 -25.35 0.86
C VAL A 240 5.21 -25.65 -0.55
N ASP A 241 6.26 -24.96 -1.01
CA ASP A 241 6.89 -25.14 -2.33
C ASP A 241 5.94 -24.96 -3.53
N LYS A 242 4.89 -24.16 -3.36
CA LYS A 242 3.91 -23.84 -4.42
C LYS A 242 3.99 -22.37 -4.81
N THR A 243 3.73 -22.10 -6.08
CA THR A 243 3.80 -20.76 -6.66
C THR A 243 2.40 -20.26 -6.98
N LEU A 244 2.06 -19.04 -6.50
CA LEU A 244 0.83 -18.38 -6.89
C LEU A 244 0.89 -17.92 -8.35
N ALA A 245 -0.26 -17.92 -9.01
CA ALA A 245 -0.37 -17.43 -10.37
C ALA A 245 -0.17 -15.91 -10.46
N THR A 246 0.33 -15.47 -11.61
CA THR A 246 0.54 -14.05 -11.94
C THR A 246 -0.31 -13.68 -13.16
N LYS A 247 -0.89 -12.48 -13.20
CA LYS A 247 -1.57 -11.96 -14.39
C LYS A 247 -0.64 -11.04 -15.17
N THR A 248 -0.69 -11.15 -16.50
CA THR A 248 -0.14 -10.15 -17.40
C THR A 248 -1.26 -9.24 -17.89
N TYR A 249 -1.09 -7.94 -17.72
CA TYR A 249 -1.97 -6.89 -18.20
C TYR A 249 -1.41 -6.34 -19.51
N GLY A 250 -2.23 -6.34 -20.56
CA GLY A 250 -1.88 -5.76 -21.85
C GLY A 250 -1.95 -4.23 -21.82
N ASN A 251 -1.32 -3.60 -22.81
CA ASN A 251 -1.28 -2.14 -22.95
C ASN A 251 -2.66 -1.47 -22.91
N ALA A 252 -3.68 -2.11 -23.49
CA ALA A 252 -5.06 -1.62 -23.48
C ALA A 252 -5.65 -1.42 -22.07
N ILE A 253 -5.05 -2.02 -21.04
CA ILE A 253 -5.43 -1.83 -19.63
C ILE A 253 -4.43 -0.90 -18.94
N VAL A 254 -3.13 -1.17 -19.07
CA VAL A 254 -2.13 -0.46 -18.27
C VAL A 254 -1.83 0.96 -18.76
N GLY A 255 -2.03 1.24 -20.05
CA GLY A 255 -1.88 2.58 -20.59
C GLY A 255 -2.93 3.55 -20.02
N PRO A 256 -4.23 3.26 -20.16
CA PRO A 256 -5.29 4.04 -19.53
C PRO A 256 -5.16 4.12 -18.00
N ALA A 257 -4.70 3.06 -17.35
CA ALA A 257 -4.47 3.06 -15.91
C ALA A 257 -3.36 4.02 -15.48
N ALA A 258 -2.29 4.17 -16.27
CA ALA A 258 -1.23 5.15 -15.99
C ALA A 258 -1.77 6.59 -16.03
N TYR A 259 -2.58 6.93 -17.04
CA TYR A 259 -3.28 8.22 -17.09
C TYR A 259 -4.24 8.40 -15.92
N THR A 260 -4.99 7.36 -15.54
CA THR A 260 -5.92 7.44 -14.40
C THR A 260 -5.17 7.69 -13.09
N LEU A 261 -4.01 7.07 -12.91
CA LEU A 261 -3.15 7.31 -11.74
C LEU A 261 -2.62 8.74 -11.73
N HIS A 262 -2.09 9.22 -12.87
CA HIS A 262 -1.64 10.59 -13.03
C HIS A 262 -2.73 11.58 -12.61
N ASP A 263 -3.88 11.53 -13.29
CA ASP A 263 -4.99 12.48 -13.09
C ASP A 263 -5.53 12.44 -11.66
N SER A 264 -5.54 11.25 -11.05
CA SER A 264 -5.98 11.11 -9.66
C SER A 264 -5.01 11.70 -8.66
N VAL A 265 -3.70 11.54 -8.87
CA VAL A 265 -2.67 12.10 -7.99
C VAL A 265 -2.63 13.62 -8.13
N ALA A 266 -2.66 14.12 -9.37
CA ALA A 266 -2.73 15.56 -9.64
C ALA A 266 -3.97 16.17 -8.95
N SER A 267 -5.16 15.58 -9.15
CA SER A 267 -6.39 16.05 -8.51
C SER A 267 -6.33 15.99 -6.98
N GLU A 268 -5.76 14.93 -6.38
CA GLU A 268 -5.60 14.84 -4.92
C GLU A 268 -4.64 15.89 -4.37
N CYS A 269 -3.56 16.17 -5.11
CA CYS A 269 -2.62 17.26 -4.79
C CYS A 269 -3.30 18.63 -4.87
N GLU A 270 -4.06 18.91 -5.94
CA GLU A 270 -4.79 20.16 -6.11
C GLU A 270 -5.83 20.37 -5.00
N ASP A 271 -6.58 19.32 -4.68
CA ASP A 271 -7.59 19.32 -3.61
C ASP A 271 -6.93 19.60 -2.25
N ALA A 272 -5.76 18.99 -1.97
CA ALA A 272 -5.00 19.20 -0.74
C ALA A 272 -4.40 20.61 -0.64
N ALA A 273 -3.99 21.20 -1.77
CA ALA A 273 -3.43 22.54 -1.82
C ALA A 273 -4.50 23.65 -1.69
N GLY A 274 -5.78 23.33 -1.91
CA GLY A 274 -6.92 24.24 -1.77
C GLY A 274 -6.89 25.45 -2.71
N TRP A 275 -7.59 26.55 -2.37
CA TRP A 275 -7.71 27.76 -3.22
C TRP A 275 -6.34 28.37 -3.63
N PHE A 276 -5.27 28.10 -2.88
CA PHE A 276 -3.92 28.61 -3.17
C PHE A 276 -3.12 27.70 -4.13
N GLY A 277 -3.59 26.48 -4.40
CA GLY A 277 -2.86 25.44 -5.14
C GLY A 277 -2.56 25.80 -6.58
N SER A 278 -3.50 26.43 -7.29
CA SER A 278 -3.31 26.73 -8.71
C SER A 278 -2.47 27.97 -9.00
N THR A 279 -1.93 28.68 -7.99
CA THR A 279 -1.29 29.98 -8.24
C THR A 279 0.09 30.22 -7.64
N PHE A 280 0.58 29.49 -6.62
CA PHE A 280 1.87 29.93 -6.03
C PHE A 280 2.87 28.90 -5.48
N PHE A 281 2.57 27.61 -5.22
CA PHE A 281 3.55 26.78 -4.47
C PHE A 281 3.80 25.32 -4.89
N VAL A 282 2.84 24.56 -5.41
CA VAL A 282 3.04 23.11 -5.69
C VAL A 282 2.75 22.80 -7.16
N ASP A 283 3.67 22.11 -7.86
CA ASP A 283 3.42 21.58 -9.20
C ASP A 283 2.85 20.16 -9.09
N CYS A 284 1.51 20.07 -9.10
CA CYS A 284 0.80 18.82 -8.92
C CYS A 284 0.94 17.87 -10.13
N ASP A 285 1.26 18.40 -11.32
CA ASP A 285 1.54 17.59 -12.50
C ASP A 285 2.92 16.90 -12.34
N ASP A 286 3.94 17.61 -11.87
CA ASP A 286 5.27 17.04 -11.62
C ASP A 286 5.24 15.94 -10.55
N ILE A 287 4.47 16.14 -9.46
CA ILE A 287 4.24 15.10 -8.45
C ILE A 287 3.53 13.87 -9.06
N ALA A 288 2.53 14.09 -9.90
CA ALA A 288 1.81 13.02 -10.57
C ALA A 288 2.73 12.25 -11.54
N ASP A 289 3.53 12.96 -12.33
CA ASP A 289 4.55 12.40 -13.22
C ASP A 289 5.53 11.53 -12.43
N GLN A 290 6.04 12.02 -11.29
CA GLN A 290 6.95 11.28 -10.42
C GLN A 290 6.34 9.97 -9.91
N ILE A 291 5.09 10.01 -9.42
CA ILE A 291 4.39 8.83 -8.91
C ILE A 291 4.16 7.80 -10.02
N VAL A 292 3.78 8.23 -11.23
CA VAL A 292 3.54 7.31 -12.35
C VAL A 292 4.86 6.77 -12.93
N ASN A 293 5.92 7.57 -12.96
CA ASN A 293 7.26 7.10 -13.30
C ASN A 293 7.72 6.03 -12.30
N CYS A 294 7.49 6.24 -11.00
CA CYS A 294 7.78 5.24 -9.98
C CYS A 294 6.93 3.96 -10.17
N PHE A 295 5.64 4.11 -10.43
CA PHE A 295 4.72 3.01 -10.71
C PHE A 295 5.15 2.15 -11.91
N THR A 296 5.77 2.77 -12.92
CA THR A 296 6.23 2.12 -14.15
C THR A 296 7.72 1.75 -14.15
N ALA A 297 8.45 2.05 -13.07
CA ALA A 297 9.91 1.89 -12.98
C ALA A 297 10.41 0.48 -13.35
N GLU A 298 9.69 -0.56 -12.91
CA GLU A 298 10.02 -1.96 -13.19
C GLU A 298 10.06 -2.25 -14.70
N TYR A 299 9.12 -1.68 -15.47
CA TYR A 299 9.07 -1.91 -16.92
C TYR A 299 10.37 -1.48 -17.61
N TYR A 300 11.03 -0.45 -17.05
CA TYR A 300 12.31 0.06 -17.52
C TYR A 300 13.53 -0.57 -16.83
N GLY A 301 13.33 -1.35 -15.77
CA GLY A 301 14.41 -1.85 -14.91
C GLY A 301 15.20 -0.73 -14.23
N ASP A 302 14.55 0.41 -13.96
CA ASP A 302 15.20 1.61 -13.44
C ASP A 302 14.47 2.17 -12.23
N ILE A 303 14.94 1.78 -11.04
CA ILE A 303 14.39 2.22 -9.75
C ILE A 303 14.50 3.74 -9.54
N ASN A 304 15.45 4.41 -10.21
CA ASN A 304 15.61 5.85 -10.06
C ASN A 304 14.56 6.62 -10.87
N ALA A 305 13.66 5.93 -11.58
CA ALA A 305 12.49 6.55 -12.19
C ALA A 305 11.58 7.23 -11.16
N CYS A 306 11.63 6.83 -9.89
CA CYS A 306 10.91 7.54 -8.82
C CYS A 306 11.51 8.90 -8.45
N ASP A 307 12.71 9.23 -8.94
CA ASP A 307 13.35 10.54 -8.71
C ASP A 307 13.15 11.48 -9.95
N ASP A 308 12.35 11.07 -10.93
CA ASP A 308 12.11 11.77 -12.20
C ASP A 308 10.66 12.25 -12.27
N ASP A 309 10.47 13.56 -12.35
CA ASP A 309 9.20 14.27 -12.49
C ASP A 309 8.81 14.53 -13.95
N GLY A 310 9.56 14.00 -14.93
CA GLY A 310 9.24 14.19 -16.35
C GLY A 310 8.20 13.20 -16.91
N SER A 311 7.19 13.70 -17.63
CA SER A 311 6.16 12.84 -18.24
C SER A 311 6.61 11.88 -19.35
N SER A 312 7.80 12.07 -19.93
CA SER A 312 8.23 11.32 -21.13
C SER A 312 8.29 9.79 -20.91
N ARG A 313 8.76 9.36 -19.73
CA ARG A 313 9.00 7.94 -19.42
C ARG A 313 7.67 7.21 -19.24
N TRP A 314 6.78 7.69 -18.38
CA TRP A 314 5.50 7.01 -18.21
C TRP A 314 4.59 7.14 -19.44
N HIS A 315 4.67 8.23 -20.23
CA HIS A 315 3.95 8.30 -21.51
C HIS A 315 4.40 7.22 -22.50
N ALA A 316 5.71 6.95 -22.58
CA ALA A 316 6.22 5.85 -23.39
C ALA A 316 5.66 4.49 -22.90
N PHE A 317 5.55 4.30 -21.57
CA PHE A 317 4.89 3.12 -21.00
C PHE A 317 3.41 3.09 -21.37
N ALA A 318 2.70 4.22 -21.28
CA ALA A 318 1.28 4.27 -21.59
C ALA A 318 0.99 3.90 -23.06
N SER A 319 1.92 4.21 -23.97
CA SER A 319 1.77 3.95 -25.40
C SER A 319 1.96 2.48 -25.83
N ALA A 320 2.78 1.70 -25.11
CA ALA A 320 3.17 0.36 -25.56
C ALA A 320 3.47 -0.65 -24.44
N GLY A 321 3.50 -0.20 -23.19
CA GLY A 321 3.91 -0.98 -22.03
C GLY A 321 2.97 -2.13 -21.71
N THR A 322 3.51 -3.12 -21.02
CA THR A 322 2.75 -4.22 -20.43
C THR A 322 3.21 -4.42 -18.99
N ALA A 323 2.37 -5.06 -18.20
CA ALA A 323 2.62 -5.25 -16.78
C ALA A 323 2.33 -6.67 -16.33
N ARG A 324 2.97 -7.11 -15.26
CA ARG A 324 2.70 -8.39 -14.61
C ARG A 324 2.51 -8.19 -13.12
N SER A 325 1.53 -8.84 -12.50
CA SER A 325 1.33 -8.72 -11.06
C SER A 325 0.75 -9.99 -10.44
N THR A 326 1.13 -10.27 -9.20
CA THR A 326 0.42 -11.17 -8.30
C THR A 326 -0.51 -10.30 -7.45
N SER A 327 -1.64 -9.88 -8.00
CA SER A 327 -2.55 -8.96 -7.32
C SER A 327 -3.31 -9.63 -6.17
N PRO A 328 -3.92 -8.84 -5.28
CA PRO A 328 -4.88 -9.34 -4.33
C PRO A 328 -5.99 -10.24 -4.92
N ASP A 329 -6.63 -9.83 -6.04
CA ASP A 329 -7.67 -10.64 -6.66
C ASP A 329 -7.14 -11.95 -7.25
N MET A 330 -5.88 -11.97 -7.72
CA MET A 330 -5.21 -13.21 -8.19
C MET A 330 -5.08 -14.22 -7.06
N LEU A 331 -4.74 -13.78 -5.85
CA LEU A 331 -4.54 -14.66 -4.70
C LEU A 331 -5.84 -15.35 -4.28
N VAL A 332 -6.98 -14.63 -4.34
CA VAL A 332 -8.29 -15.15 -3.93
C VAL A 332 -9.16 -15.66 -5.10
N GLY A 333 -8.70 -15.48 -6.34
CA GLY A 333 -9.35 -15.96 -7.56
C GLY A 333 -10.62 -15.18 -7.96
N ARG A 334 -10.74 -13.89 -7.62
CA ARG A 334 -11.99 -13.12 -7.79
C ARG A 334 -12.41 -12.90 -9.25
N ASN A 335 -11.46 -12.78 -10.18
CA ASN A 335 -11.74 -12.42 -11.58
C ASN A 335 -10.86 -13.18 -12.59
N GLN A 336 -10.40 -14.38 -12.23
CA GLN A 336 -9.23 -14.97 -12.87
C GLN A 336 -9.40 -16.48 -13.09
N ALA A 337 -9.73 -16.88 -14.31
CA ALA A 337 -9.92 -18.29 -14.67
C ALA A 337 -8.66 -19.17 -14.50
N ALA A 338 -7.48 -18.54 -14.41
CA ALA A 338 -6.19 -19.21 -14.25
C ALA A 338 -5.57 -19.03 -12.85
N ALA A 339 -6.28 -18.47 -11.88
CA ALA A 339 -5.77 -18.34 -10.51
C ALA A 339 -5.56 -19.72 -9.89
N VAL A 340 -4.40 -19.92 -9.25
CA VAL A 340 -4.04 -21.13 -8.51
C VAL A 340 -3.46 -20.72 -7.17
N GLY A 341 -3.94 -21.34 -6.10
CA GLY A 341 -3.50 -21.06 -4.73
C GLY A 341 -4.45 -21.59 -3.69
N ALA A 342 -4.04 -21.54 -2.42
CA ALA A 342 -4.79 -22.07 -1.29
C ALA A 342 -6.14 -21.37 -1.05
N TRP A 343 -6.21 -20.08 -1.41
CA TRP A 343 -7.36 -19.20 -1.17
C TRP A 343 -8.34 -19.11 -2.34
N VAL A 344 -7.98 -19.68 -3.50
CA VAL A 344 -8.77 -19.59 -4.74
C VAL A 344 -10.09 -20.37 -4.60
N GLY A 345 -11.20 -19.71 -4.96
CA GLY A 345 -12.53 -20.32 -4.94
C GLY A 345 -13.10 -20.55 -3.53
N LYS A 346 -12.43 -20.05 -2.50
CA LYS A 346 -12.90 -20.12 -1.12
C LYS A 346 -13.99 -19.08 -0.88
N PRO A 347 -14.98 -19.36 -0.03
CA PRO A 347 -15.97 -18.36 0.35
C PRO A 347 -15.28 -17.16 1.03
N ALA A 348 -15.80 -15.97 0.74
CA ALA A 348 -15.39 -14.74 1.40
C ALA A 348 -16.23 -14.52 2.66
N TYR A 349 -15.60 -14.16 3.76
CA TYR A 349 -16.25 -13.87 5.03
C TYR A 349 -15.86 -12.48 5.53
N THR A 350 -16.74 -11.83 6.29
CA THR A 350 -16.42 -10.55 6.93
C THR A 350 -15.76 -10.82 8.29
N PRO A 351 -14.64 -10.14 8.64
CA PRO A 351 -14.05 -10.26 9.96
C PRO A 351 -14.96 -9.72 11.06
N HIS A 352 -14.98 -10.37 12.21
CA HIS A 352 -15.62 -9.90 13.44
C HIS A 352 -14.59 -9.79 14.56
N TRP A 353 -14.48 -8.59 15.13
CA TRP A 353 -13.61 -8.29 16.27
C TRP A 353 -14.34 -8.61 17.57
N ASN A 354 -14.13 -9.81 18.10
CA ASN A 354 -15.07 -10.43 19.06
C ASN A 354 -14.43 -10.94 20.37
N SER A 355 -13.30 -10.39 20.79
CA SER A 355 -12.67 -10.73 22.08
C SER A 355 -12.89 -9.67 23.17
N GLY A 356 -12.79 -10.08 24.44
CA GLY A 356 -12.68 -9.15 25.56
C GLY A 356 -11.27 -8.54 25.67
N GLY A 357 -11.20 -7.27 26.07
CA GLY A 357 -9.95 -6.52 26.22
C GLY A 357 -9.52 -5.82 24.93
N ASN A 358 -8.78 -4.72 25.09
CA ASN A 358 -8.27 -3.91 23.98
C ASN A 358 -6.74 -3.98 23.93
N VAL A 359 -6.20 -4.13 22.71
CA VAL A 359 -4.77 -4.00 22.41
C VAL A 359 -4.57 -2.65 21.73
N TYR A 360 -3.60 -1.90 22.25
CA TYR A 360 -3.05 -0.74 21.57
C TYR A 360 -1.87 -1.19 20.74
N GLY A 361 -1.76 -0.67 19.52
CA GLY A 361 -0.61 -0.92 18.67
C GLY A 361 -0.47 0.15 17.62
N CYS A 362 0.76 0.31 17.14
CA CYS A 362 1.11 1.26 16.11
C CYS A 362 1.78 0.55 14.94
N PHE A 363 1.44 1.02 13.76
CA PHE A 363 2.11 0.64 12.54
C PHE A 363 2.91 1.82 12.05
N PHE A 364 4.22 1.70 12.00
CA PHE A 364 5.15 2.80 11.80
C PHE A 364 5.12 3.88 12.88
#